data_AF-A0A0F3GRK3-F1
#
_entry.id   AF-A0A0F3GRK3-F1
#
_cell.length_a   1.000
_cell.length_b   1.000
_cell.length_c   1.000
_cell.angle_alpha   90.00
_cell.angle_beta   90.00
_cell.angle_gamma   90.00
#
_symmetry.space_group_name_H-M   'P 1'
#
loop_
_entity.id
_entity.type
_entity.pdbx_description
1 polymer ?
#
loop_
_entity_poly.entity_id
_entity_poly.type
_entity_poly.pdbx_seq_one_letter_code
_entity_poly.pdbx_strand_id
1 'polypeptide(L)'
;TYASLQRLLEIGTRHGVLLIFDEVITGFGRVGAAFAAQAFGVTPDLITTAKGLTNGAVPMGGVLVSGAVYEAFMAGPAHVIELMHGYVYLPY
;
A
#
# COMPACT_ATOMS: atom_id res chain seq x y z
N THR A 1 5.51 18.63 -2.80
CA THR A 1 4.36 19.44 -2.30
C THR A 1 3.07 18.69 -2.61
N TYR A 2 1.92 19.05 -2.04
CA TYR A 2 0.63 18.42 -2.37
C TYR A 2 0.40 18.31 -3.90
N ALA A 3 0.71 19.39 -4.64
CA ALA A 3 0.60 19.43 -6.08
C ALA A 3 1.44 18.37 -6.83
N SER A 4 2.58 17.94 -6.29
CA SER A 4 3.40 16.91 -6.94
C SER A 4 2.78 15.52 -6.80
N LEU A 5 2.16 15.19 -5.66
CA LEU A 5 1.52 13.89 -5.46
C LEU A 5 0.24 13.75 -6.29
N GLN A 6 -0.57 14.81 -6.36
CA GLN A 6 -1.75 14.82 -7.23
C GLN A 6 -1.37 14.65 -8.70
N ARG A 7 -0.32 15.33 -9.16
CA ARG A 7 0.15 15.19 -10.54
C ARG A 7 0.65 13.77 -10.85
N LEU A 8 1.31 13.13 -9.89
CA LEU A 8 1.74 11.73 -10.04
C LEU A 8 0.52 10.79 -10.15
N LEU A 9 -0.52 11.01 -9.35
CA LEU A 9 -1.76 10.24 -9.46
C LEU A 9 -2.42 10.45 -10.83
N GLU A 10 -2.56 11.70 -11.29
CA GLU A 10 -3.14 12.01 -12.61
C GLU A 10 -2.38 11.34 -13.77
N ILE A 11 -1.04 11.34 -13.71
CA ILE A 11 -0.19 10.67 -14.69
C ILE A 11 -0.37 9.15 -14.59
N GLY A 12 -0.37 8.60 -13.38
CA GLY A 12 -0.56 7.17 -13.13
C GLY A 12 -1.88 6.67 -13.71
N THR A 13 -2.98 7.34 -13.38
CA THR A 13 -4.31 7.03 -13.92
C THR A 13 -4.36 7.13 -15.45
N ARG A 14 -3.73 8.15 -16.04
CA ARG A 14 -3.72 8.34 -17.50
C ARG A 14 -2.99 7.23 -18.25
N HIS A 15 -1.94 6.67 -17.65
CA HIS A 15 -1.06 5.70 -18.30
C HIS A 15 -1.26 4.26 -17.81
N GLY A 16 -2.22 4.02 -16.90
CA GLY A 16 -2.42 2.70 -16.29
C GLY A 16 -1.24 2.26 -15.43
N VAL A 17 -0.52 3.21 -14.83
CA VAL A 17 0.61 2.94 -13.94
C VAL A 17 0.12 2.99 -12.49
N LEU A 18 0.45 1.94 -11.74
CA LEU A 18 0.11 1.84 -10.32
C LEU A 18 0.98 2.79 -9.50
N LEU A 19 0.35 3.43 -8.50
CA LEU A 19 1.04 4.27 -7.53
C LEU A 19 1.20 3.52 -6.20
N ILE A 20 2.42 3.51 -5.68
CA ILE A 20 2.76 2.92 -4.38
C ILE A 20 3.24 4.02 -3.46
N PHE A 21 2.60 4.19 -2.30
CA PHE A 21 3.17 5.02 -1.25
C PHE A 21 3.94 4.15 -0.25
N ASP A 22 5.21 4.47 -0.08
CA ASP A 22 6.01 3.90 1.00
C ASP A 22 5.74 4.67 2.29
N GLU A 23 4.88 4.10 3.13
CA GLU A 23 4.43 4.70 4.38
C GLU A 23 5.03 4.01 5.61
N VAL A 24 6.16 3.33 5.44
CA VAL A 24 6.90 2.71 6.54
C VAL A 24 7.27 3.74 7.61
N ILE A 25 7.57 4.99 7.24
CA ILE A 25 7.87 6.07 8.19
C ILE A 25 6.64 6.95 8.45
N THR A 26 5.89 7.28 7.41
CA THR A 26 4.85 8.32 7.47
C THR A 26 3.51 7.83 8.01
N GLY A 27 3.29 6.50 8.04
CA GLY A 27 2.11 5.90 8.64
C GLY A 27 2.06 6.01 10.16
N PHE A 28 0.90 5.65 10.72
CA PHE A 28 0.59 5.59 12.15
C PHE A 28 0.87 6.89 12.92
N GLY A 29 0.47 8.03 12.36
CA GLY A 29 0.46 9.30 13.08
C GLY A 29 1.71 10.17 12.92
N ARG A 30 2.78 9.69 12.26
CA ARG A 30 4.03 10.44 12.11
C ARG A 30 3.83 11.83 11.50
N VAL A 31 2.88 11.96 10.58
CA VAL A 31 2.58 13.21 9.86
C VAL A 31 1.32 13.93 10.38
N GLY A 32 0.81 13.55 11.56
CA GLY A 32 -0.41 14.14 12.14
C GLY A 32 -1.73 13.57 11.58
N ALA A 33 -1.65 12.57 10.70
CA ALA A 33 -2.76 11.73 10.25
C ALA A 33 -2.34 10.25 10.30
N ALA A 34 -3.28 9.31 10.14
CA ALA A 34 -2.93 7.89 10.17
C ALA A 34 -2.00 7.50 9.03
N PHE A 35 -2.12 8.13 7.86
CA PHE A 35 -1.22 7.97 6.71
C PHE A 35 -1.01 9.31 6.00
N ALA A 36 0.14 9.49 5.35
CA ALA A 36 0.41 10.60 4.46
C ALA A 36 -0.58 10.67 3.30
N ALA A 37 -1.05 9.53 2.78
CA ALA A 37 -2.15 9.45 1.82
C ALA A 37 -3.37 10.26 2.26
N GLN A 38 -3.74 10.17 3.55
CA GLN A 38 -4.85 10.93 4.13
C GLN A 38 -4.47 12.39 4.36
N ALA A 39 -3.28 12.66 4.94
CA ALA A 39 -2.81 14.03 5.14
C ALA A 39 -2.74 14.84 3.85
N PHE A 40 -2.42 14.17 2.74
CA PHE A 40 -2.30 14.75 1.41
C PHE A 40 -3.53 14.54 0.53
N GLY A 41 -4.59 13.87 0.98
CA GLY A 41 -5.81 13.65 0.18
C GLY A 41 -5.56 12.94 -1.16
N VAL A 42 -4.55 12.08 -1.25
CA VAL A 42 -4.21 11.31 -2.46
C VAL A 42 -4.17 9.84 -2.08
N THR A 43 -4.99 9.01 -2.73
CA THR A 43 -5.07 7.57 -2.49
C THR A 43 -4.24 6.81 -3.52
N PRO A 44 -3.16 6.10 -3.13
CA PRO A 44 -2.39 5.23 -4.01
C PRO A 44 -3.07 3.87 -4.19
N ASP A 45 -2.60 3.07 -5.14
CA ASP A 45 -3.07 1.70 -5.37
C ASP A 45 -2.54 0.71 -4.33
N LEU A 46 -1.33 0.96 -3.82
CA LEU A 46 -0.73 0.19 -2.74
C LEU A 46 -0.08 1.10 -1.69
N ILE A 47 -0.07 0.65 -0.44
CA ILE A 47 0.66 1.28 0.66
C ILE A 47 1.55 0.24 1.33
N THR A 48 2.85 0.49 1.43
CA THR A 48 3.75 -0.32 2.27
C THR A 48 3.80 0.26 3.68
N THR A 49 3.84 -0.61 4.69
CA THR A 49 3.84 -0.18 6.08
C THR A 49 4.60 -1.12 7.00
N ALA A 50 5.15 -0.60 8.09
CA ALA A 50 5.89 -1.32 9.13
C ALA A 50 6.08 -0.36 10.33
N LYS A 51 7.21 -0.45 11.05
CA LYS A 51 7.64 0.48 12.13
C LYS A 51 6.52 0.84 13.12
N GLY A 52 5.83 1.97 12.87
CA GLY A 52 4.71 2.45 13.69
C GLY A 52 3.57 1.43 13.82
N LEU A 53 3.45 0.50 12.87
CA LEU A 53 2.45 -0.58 12.86
C LEU A 53 2.38 -1.34 14.19
N THR A 54 3.55 -1.62 14.76
CA THR A 54 3.66 -2.37 16.03
C THR A 54 4.32 -1.52 17.11
N ASN A 55 4.49 -0.22 16.86
CA ASN A 55 5.31 0.67 17.69
C ASN A 55 6.71 0.10 17.99
N GLY A 56 7.26 -0.69 17.06
CA GLY A 56 8.54 -1.38 17.22
C GLY A 56 8.56 -2.54 18.24
N ALA A 57 7.41 -2.93 18.80
CA ALA A 57 7.33 -3.98 19.83
C ALA A 57 7.60 -5.38 19.26
N VAL A 58 7.18 -5.64 18.02
CA VAL A 58 7.46 -6.88 17.30
C VAL A 58 7.76 -6.59 15.82
N PRO A 59 8.62 -7.37 15.15
CA PRO A 59 8.89 -7.20 13.73
C PRO A 59 7.64 -7.50 12.91
N MET A 60 7.15 -6.51 12.16
CA MET A 60 6.02 -6.68 11.26
C MET A 60 6.07 -5.65 10.14
N GLY A 61 5.67 -6.08 8.96
CA GLY A 61 5.36 -5.23 7.82
C GLY A 61 4.05 -5.66 7.19
N GLY A 62 3.50 -4.80 6.34
CA GLY A 62 2.27 -5.07 5.61
C GLY A 62 2.23 -4.29 4.31
N VAL A 63 1.43 -4.79 3.38
CA VAL A 63 1.07 -4.08 2.15
C VAL A 63 -0.45 -4.00 2.12
N LEU A 64 -0.97 -2.79 2.13
CA LEU A 64 -2.39 -2.52 1.87
C LEU A 64 -2.56 -2.43 0.36
N VAL A 65 -3.56 -3.13 -0.18
CA VAL A 65 -3.78 -3.28 -1.62
C VAL A 65 -5.18 -2.80 -1.96
N SER A 66 -5.33 -2.01 -3.03
CA SER A 66 -6.63 -1.59 -3.53
C SER A 66 -7.45 -2.78 -4.03
N GLY A 67 -8.79 -2.67 -3.99
CA GLY A 67 -9.67 -3.71 -4.50
C GLY A 67 -9.37 -4.06 -5.96
N ALA A 68 -9.12 -3.06 -6.82
CA ALA A 68 -8.82 -3.30 -8.23
C ALA A 68 -7.56 -4.17 -8.43
N VAL A 69 -6.51 -3.94 -7.63
CA VAL A 69 -5.28 -4.76 -7.70
C VAL A 69 -5.54 -6.14 -7.12
N TYR A 70 -6.27 -6.26 -6.01
CA TYR A 70 -6.66 -7.55 -5.43
C TYR A 70 -7.44 -8.42 -6.42
N GLU A 71 -8.49 -7.87 -7.04
CA GLU A 71 -9.32 -8.58 -8.03
C GLU A 71 -8.49 -9.07 -9.23
N ALA A 72 -7.45 -8.32 -9.63
CA ALA A 72 -6.56 -8.73 -10.71
C ALA A 72 -5.80 -10.03 -10.39
N PHE A 73 -5.45 -10.28 -9.12
CA PHE A 73 -4.85 -11.54 -8.69
C PHE A 73 -5.89 -12.66 -8.54
N MET A 74 -7.11 -12.35 -8.14
CA MET A 74 -8.18 -13.34 -7.92
C MET A 74 -8.79 -13.91 -9.22
N ALA A 75 -8.49 -13.33 -10.37
CA ALA A 75 -9.00 -13.77 -11.67
C ALA A 75 -8.38 -15.10 -12.19
N GLY A 76 -7.43 -15.68 -11.46
CA GLY A 76 -6.74 -16.91 -11.84
C GLY A 76 -7.57 -18.18 -11.64
N PRO A 77 -7.12 -19.34 -12.18
CA PRO A 77 -7.76 -20.63 -11.92
C PRO A 77 -7.79 -20.99 -10.43
N ALA A 78 -8.91 -21.48 -9.91
CA ALA A 78 -9.09 -21.77 -8.48
C ALA A 78 -8.14 -22.83 -7.87
N HIS A 79 -7.36 -23.54 -8.69
CA HIS A 79 -6.41 -24.56 -8.24
C HIS A 79 -4.97 -24.04 -8.14
N VAL A 80 -4.71 -22.79 -8.52
CA VAL A 80 -3.40 -22.17 -8.40
C VAL A 80 -3.40 -21.12 -7.30
N ILE A 81 -2.25 -20.93 -6.67
CA ILE A 81 -2.04 -19.83 -5.72
C ILE A 81 -2.10 -18.52 -6.51
N GLU A 82 -2.93 -17.59 -6.07
CA GLU A 82 -3.25 -16.34 -6.77
C GLU A 82 -2.06 -15.40 -6.84
N LEU A 83 -1.31 -15.30 -5.73
CA LEU A 83 -0.03 -14.61 -5.65
C LEU A 83 1.00 -15.54 -5.02
N MET A 84 1.92 -16.08 -5.82
CA MET A 84 2.99 -16.97 -5.36
C MET A 84 4.07 -16.21 -4.57
N HIS A 85 3.70 -15.69 -3.42
CA HIS A 85 4.57 -14.94 -2.52
C HIS A 85 4.19 -15.22 -1.06
N GLY A 86 5.20 -15.42 -0.21
CA GLY A 86 4.99 -15.70 1.20
C GLY A 86 6.30 -15.72 1.98
N TYR A 87 6.19 -15.46 3.28
CA TYR A 87 7.26 -15.49 4.27
C TYR A 87 6.90 -16.53 5.32
N VAL A 88 7.92 -17.17 5.91
CA VAL A 88 7.72 -18.23 6.92
C VAL A 88 6.90 -17.75 8.14
N TYR A 89 6.93 -16.44 8.43
CA TYR A 89 6.25 -15.82 9.58
C TYR A 89 5.05 -14.94 9.21
N LEU A 90 4.54 -15.04 7.97
CA LEU A 90 3.33 -14.31 7.57
C LEU A 90 2.12 -14.86 8.36
N PRO A 91 1.33 -14.01 9.05
CA PRO A 91 0.07 -14.45 9.63
C PRO A 91 -0.92 -14.80 8.50
N TYR A 92 -1.80 -15.76 8.80
CA TYR A 92 -2.91 -16.18 7.95
C TYR A 92 -4.10 -15.21 8.06
#